data_AF-A0A223P0S0-F1
#
_entry.id   AF-A0A223P0S0-F1
#
_cell.length_a   1.000
_cell.length_b   1.000
_cell.length_c   1.000
_cell.angle_alpha   90.00
_cell.angle_beta   90.00
_cell.angle_gamma   90.00
#
_symmetry.space_group_name_H-M   'P 1'
#
loop_
_entity.id
_entity.type
_entity.pdbx_description
1 polymer ?
#
loop_
_entity_poly.entity_id
_entity_poly.type
_entity_poly.pdbx_seq_one_letter_code
_entity_poly.pdbx_strand_id
1 'polypeptide(L)'
;MNKFWGVIIFCLLPFCLLAQTPTDTANVVVDTTGQRDLIDIGTKLFKLKTRPYHPEKKQVYFSILPISTSVPGGSKALVTSTTAGFYLGNRKTTYLSSVTFAPYFNLKGRYGLPIHSSIWTPDNAYNVQGDTRFLVYPQYTWGLGGKRAEDEKLLVNFNYVRFYQSVLKRIKPYFYVGFGYNLDYYFSINTKNNTNTTSLKDFTGYQYGTSGDNSFSSGLTLNAVYDTRQNSINPIPGIYGSFIYRHNAGFMGSDNNSQSVYIDFRKYISLTNSGPKNVLAMWSYYWTTISSGTPFLNLPGIGNDPYQRSGRGIEQNRYRGESLLYFEAEYRRDITANGLFGFVIFTNFNTASEPNTRRFAYINPAAGGGLRIKFNKRSDTNIALDYGFSKGYNGLIIGLGEAF
;
A
#
# COMPACT_ATOMS: atom_id res chain seq x y z
N MET A 1 -24.58 13.12 15.48
CA MET A 1 -24.16 11.92 16.23
C MET A 1 -24.45 10.61 15.48
N ASN A 2 -25.62 10.45 14.83
CA ASN A 2 -26.03 9.17 14.21
C ASN A 2 -25.20 8.72 12.98
N LYS A 3 -24.60 9.63 12.21
CA LYS A 3 -23.78 9.27 11.03
C LYS A 3 -22.40 8.68 11.39
N PHE A 4 -21.83 9.06 12.55
CA PHE A 4 -20.51 8.61 13.00
C PHE A 4 -20.53 7.15 13.48
N TRP A 5 -21.57 6.77 14.22
CA TRP A 5 -21.80 5.38 14.64
C TRP A 5 -22.02 4.43 13.46
N GLY A 6 -22.74 4.88 12.42
CA GLY A 6 -22.92 4.08 11.20
C GLY A 6 -21.60 3.76 10.49
N VAL A 7 -20.68 4.73 10.39
CA VAL A 7 -19.35 4.52 9.79
C VAL A 7 -18.49 3.58 10.64
N ILE A 8 -18.50 3.74 11.97
CA ILE A 8 -17.80 2.83 12.88
C ILE A 8 -18.32 1.39 12.73
N ILE A 9 -19.63 1.19 12.69
CA ILE A 9 -20.25 -0.14 12.51
C ILE A 9 -19.84 -0.74 11.15
N PHE A 10 -19.83 0.05 10.08
CA PHE A 10 -19.39 -0.44 8.76
C PHE A 10 -17.89 -0.75 8.70
N CYS A 11 -17.04 0.04 9.39
CA CYS A 11 -15.61 -0.23 9.51
C CYS A 11 -15.30 -1.39 10.44
N LEU A 12 -16.22 -1.75 11.35
CA LEU A 12 -16.11 -2.90 12.24
C LEU A 12 -16.74 -4.18 11.68
N LEU A 13 -17.55 -4.12 10.62
CA LEU A 13 -18.09 -5.30 9.93
C LEU A 13 -17.03 -6.38 9.59
N PRO A 14 -15.79 -6.01 9.17
CA PRO A 14 -14.74 -6.99 8.95
C PRO A 14 -14.33 -7.77 10.21
N PHE A 15 -14.51 -7.21 11.41
CA PHE A 15 -14.23 -7.85 12.70
C PHE A 15 -15.28 -8.89 13.09
N CYS A 16 -16.52 -8.75 12.64
CA CYS A 16 -17.62 -9.65 13.02
C CYS A 16 -17.65 -10.97 12.22
N LEU A 17 -16.86 -11.09 11.16
CA LEU A 17 -16.86 -12.25 10.26
C LEU A 17 -15.75 -13.26 10.63
N LEU A 18 -16.00 -14.00 11.72
CA LEU A 18 -15.21 -15.17 12.13
C LEU A 18 -15.72 -16.43 11.43
N ALA A 19 -15.03 -16.90 10.39
CA ALA A 19 -15.34 -18.22 9.81
C ALA A 19 -14.25 -18.77 8.87
N GLN A 20 -12.96 -18.69 9.18
CA GLN A 20 -11.94 -19.45 8.42
C GLN A 20 -10.80 -19.93 9.30
N THR A 21 -10.51 -21.23 9.22
CA THR A 21 -9.33 -21.84 9.84
C THR A 21 -8.07 -21.32 9.15
N PRO A 22 -7.12 -20.74 9.88
CA PRO A 22 -5.83 -20.34 9.31
C PRO A 22 -5.15 -21.54 8.65
N THR A 23 -4.78 -21.43 7.38
CA THR A 23 -4.00 -22.46 6.69
C THR A 23 -2.53 -22.13 6.80
N ASP A 24 -1.70 -23.12 7.17
CA ASP A 24 -0.25 -22.93 7.21
C ASP A 24 0.28 -22.79 5.78
N THR A 25 0.84 -21.63 5.50
CA THR A 25 1.23 -21.20 4.16
C THR A 25 2.59 -21.77 3.75
N ALA A 26 3.33 -22.39 4.70
CA ALA A 26 4.63 -22.99 4.44
C ALA A 26 4.56 -24.30 3.63
N ASN A 27 3.38 -24.94 3.56
CA ASN A 27 3.18 -26.24 2.89
C ASN A 27 2.24 -26.20 1.69
N VAL A 28 1.99 -25.01 1.09
CA VAL A 28 1.11 -24.92 -0.08
C VAL A 28 1.87 -25.34 -1.34
N VAL A 29 1.57 -26.54 -1.84
CA VAL A 29 1.91 -26.91 -3.21
C VAL A 29 0.96 -26.14 -4.13
N VAL A 30 1.46 -25.12 -4.81
CA VAL A 30 0.68 -24.36 -5.79
C VAL A 30 0.44 -25.25 -6.99
N ASP A 31 -0.71 -25.92 -7.02
CA ASP A 31 -1.17 -26.65 -8.20
C ASP A 31 -1.61 -25.66 -9.27
N THR A 32 -0.73 -25.45 -10.25
CA THR A 32 -1.01 -24.59 -11.41
C THR A 32 -1.60 -25.37 -12.60
N THR A 33 -1.93 -26.65 -12.41
CA THR A 33 -2.46 -27.52 -13.47
C THR A 33 -3.82 -26.97 -13.93
N GLY A 34 -3.96 -26.72 -15.23
CA GLY A 34 -5.15 -26.07 -15.80
C GLY A 34 -5.15 -24.54 -15.82
N GLN A 35 -4.19 -23.88 -15.17
CA GLN A 35 -4.03 -22.42 -15.26
C GLN A 35 -3.16 -22.00 -16.46
N ARG A 36 -3.46 -20.83 -17.01
CA ARG A 36 -2.69 -20.20 -18.10
C ARG A 36 -2.27 -18.79 -17.74
N ASP A 37 -1.03 -18.42 -18.08
CA ASP A 37 -0.51 -17.08 -17.87
C ASP A 37 0.14 -16.48 -19.13
N LEU A 38 0.54 -15.21 -19.04
CA LEU A 38 1.24 -14.52 -20.14
C LEU A 38 2.61 -15.13 -20.46
N ILE A 39 3.28 -15.75 -19.49
CA ILE A 39 4.58 -16.43 -19.70
C ILE A 39 4.37 -17.64 -20.60
N ASP A 40 3.33 -18.46 -20.38
CA ASP A 40 2.98 -19.59 -21.24
C ASP A 40 2.72 -19.13 -22.68
N ILE A 41 1.98 -18.02 -22.84
CA ILE A 41 1.66 -17.44 -24.16
C ILE A 41 2.92 -16.97 -24.87
N GLY A 42 3.77 -16.19 -24.18
CA GLY A 42 5.02 -15.70 -24.74
C GLY A 42 5.98 -16.82 -25.10
N THR A 43 6.13 -17.82 -24.22
CA THR A 43 7.00 -18.97 -24.47
C THR A 43 6.56 -19.76 -25.70
N LYS A 44 5.24 -19.94 -25.89
CA LYS A 44 4.68 -20.60 -27.08
C LYS A 44 4.86 -19.78 -28.35
N LEU A 45 4.65 -18.46 -28.28
CA LEU A 45 4.76 -17.54 -29.42
C LEU A 45 6.21 -17.42 -29.90
N PHE A 46 7.16 -17.32 -28.98
CA PHE A 46 8.58 -17.13 -29.27
C PHE A 46 9.42 -18.41 -29.24
N LYS A 47 8.79 -19.58 -29.09
CA LYS A 47 9.44 -20.91 -29.02
C LYS A 47 10.63 -20.96 -28.04
N LEU A 48 10.52 -20.28 -26.90
CA LEU A 48 11.59 -20.20 -25.92
C LEU A 48 11.71 -21.53 -25.15
N LYS A 49 12.95 -21.97 -24.87
CA LYS A 49 13.18 -23.15 -24.01
C LYS A 49 12.85 -22.80 -22.56
N THR A 50 11.90 -23.50 -21.97
CA THR A 50 11.62 -23.40 -20.53
C THR A 50 12.74 -24.08 -19.75
N ARG A 51 13.30 -23.39 -18.74
CA ARG A 51 14.24 -24.05 -17.82
C ARG A 51 13.45 -25.03 -16.93
N PRO A 52 13.94 -26.28 -16.77
CA PRO A 52 13.30 -27.23 -15.86
C PRO A 52 13.29 -26.70 -14.43
N TYR A 53 12.12 -26.75 -13.81
CA TYR A 53 11.91 -26.33 -12.43
C TYR A 53 12.48 -27.40 -11.50
N HIS A 54 13.49 -27.02 -10.70
CA HIS A 54 14.09 -27.91 -9.71
C HIS A 54 13.66 -27.49 -8.31
N PRO A 55 12.70 -28.17 -7.67
CA PRO A 55 12.15 -27.77 -6.37
C PRO A 55 13.17 -27.79 -5.22
N GLU A 56 14.31 -28.47 -5.38
CA GLU A 56 15.28 -28.70 -4.29
C GLU A 56 16.46 -27.71 -4.24
N LYS A 57 16.69 -26.91 -5.28
CA LYS A 57 17.80 -25.94 -5.30
C LYS A 57 17.35 -24.59 -4.76
N LYS A 58 18.23 -23.90 -4.01
CA LYS A 58 18.09 -22.46 -3.72
C LYS A 58 17.96 -21.74 -5.07
N GLN A 59 16.79 -21.15 -5.30
CA GLN A 59 16.47 -20.43 -6.53
C GLN A 59 16.13 -19.01 -6.17
N VAL A 60 16.73 -18.08 -6.90
CA VAL A 60 16.31 -16.68 -6.89
C VAL A 60 15.32 -16.50 -8.04
N TYR A 61 14.09 -16.13 -7.70
CA TYR A 61 13.07 -15.81 -8.70
C TYR A 61 13.20 -14.34 -9.07
N PHE A 62 13.27 -14.04 -10.38
CA PHE A 62 13.30 -12.68 -10.90
C PHE A 62 12.10 -12.45 -11.82
N SER A 63 11.44 -11.32 -11.65
CA SER A 63 10.41 -10.83 -12.57
C SER A 63 10.69 -9.37 -12.91
N ILE A 64 10.70 -9.01 -14.20
CA ILE A 64 10.80 -7.63 -14.67
C ILE A 64 9.51 -7.31 -15.43
N LEU A 65 8.85 -6.21 -15.06
CA LEU A 65 7.69 -5.71 -15.82
C LEU A 65 7.79 -4.19 -15.99
N PRO A 66 7.99 -3.69 -17.23
CA PRO A 66 7.85 -2.28 -17.54
C PRO A 66 6.35 -1.94 -17.72
N ILE A 67 5.83 -1.02 -16.90
CA ILE A 67 4.47 -0.47 -17.04
C ILE A 67 4.52 1.06 -17.02
N SER A 68 3.62 1.71 -17.75
CA SER A 68 3.42 3.16 -17.65
C SER A 68 2.19 3.44 -16.82
N THR A 69 2.29 4.26 -15.78
CA THR A 69 1.16 4.60 -14.90
C THR A 69 1.19 6.08 -14.51
N SER A 70 0.06 6.58 -14.03
CA SER A 70 -0.05 7.94 -13.50
C SER A 70 0.65 8.01 -12.14
N VAL A 71 1.51 9.02 -11.95
CA VAL A 71 2.14 9.32 -10.67
C VAL A 71 1.64 10.68 -10.15
N PRO A 72 1.68 10.91 -8.82
CA PRO A 72 1.33 12.17 -8.18
C PRO A 72 1.91 13.42 -8.85
N GLY A 73 1.15 14.50 -8.73
CA GLY A 73 1.45 15.74 -9.44
C GLY A 73 1.15 15.68 -10.94
N GLY A 74 0.36 14.70 -11.40
CA GLY A 74 -0.29 14.69 -12.72
C GLY A 74 0.58 14.32 -13.93
N SER A 75 1.63 13.49 -13.75
CA SER A 75 2.48 13.05 -14.87
C SER A 75 2.40 11.54 -15.10
N LYS A 76 2.63 11.08 -16.33
CA LYS A 76 2.87 9.66 -16.63
C LYS A 76 4.33 9.31 -16.34
N ALA A 77 4.58 8.18 -15.69
CA ALA A 77 5.92 7.66 -15.44
C ALA A 77 6.06 6.25 -15.99
N LEU A 78 7.27 5.94 -16.48
CA LEU A 78 7.67 4.56 -16.73
C LEU A 78 8.09 3.96 -15.40
N VAL A 79 7.46 2.87 -15.02
CA VAL A 79 7.77 2.08 -13.82
C VAL A 79 8.37 0.76 -14.29
N THR A 80 9.49 0.36 -13.74
CA THR A 80 9.96 -1.01 -13.84
C THR A 80 9.92 -1.62 -12.45
N SER A 81 9.59 -2.90 -12.34
CA SER A 81 9.60 -3.62 -11.07
C SER A 81 10.45 -4.87 -11.19
N THR A 82 11.45 -4.99 -10.35
CA THR A 82 12.28 -6.19 -10.20
C THR A 82 12.08 -6.76 -8.80
N THR A 83 11.61 -8.00 -8.71
CA THR A 83 11.47 -8.70 -7.42
C THR A 83 12.41 -9.90 -7.39
N ALA A 84 13.25 -9.98 -6.37
CA ALA A 84 14.08 -11.13 -6.04
C ALA A 84 13.43 -11.92 -4.90
N GLY A 85 13.14 -13.21 -5.12
CA GLY A 85 12.59 -14.11 -4.09
C GLY A 85 13.54 -15.22 -3.69
N PHE A 86 13.71 -15.50 -2.39
CA PHE A 86 14.61 -16.56 -1.88
C PHE A 86 14.14 -17.13 -0.53
N TYR A 87 14.67 -18.29 -0.12
CA TYR A 87 14.40 -18.91 1.17
C TYR A 87 15.67 -18.93 2.03
N LEU A 88 15.55 -18.55 3.31
CA LEU A 88 16.65 -18.64 4.28
C LEU A 88 16.63 -19.94 5.10
N GLY A 89 15.54 -20.70 5.07
CA GLY A 89 15.37 -21.98 5.76
C GLY A 89 14.76 -23.07 4.87
N ASN A 90 14.24 -24.13 5.49
CA ASN A 90 13.55 -25.20 4.77
C ASN A 90 12.25 -24.67 4.16
N ARG A 91 12.05 -24.89 2.85
CA ARG A 91 10.86 -24.44 2.11
C ARG A 91 9.54 -24.92 2.71
N LYS A 92 9.52 -26.07 3.38
CA LYS A 92 8.32 -26.64 4.02
C LYS A 92 7.89 -25.92 5.30
N THR A 93 8.78 -25.14 5.90
CA THR A 93 8.54 -24.47 7.20
C THR A 93 8.83 -22.98 7.18
N THR A 94 9.42 -22.47 6.09
CA THR A 94 9.88 -21.09 5.96
C THR A 94 9.25 -20.41 4.77
N TYR A 95 8.69 -19.22 4.96
CA TYR A 95 8.07 -18.41 3.93
C TYR A 95 9.12 -17.83 2.97
N LEU A 96 8.66 -17.51 1.76
CA LEU A 96 9.49 -16.88 0.74
C LEU A 96 9.87 -15.46 1.17
N SER A 97 11.16 -15.20 1.31
CA SER A 97 11.68 -13.84 1.45
C SER A 97 11.65 -13.14 0.10
N SER A 98 11.37 -11.84 0.11
CA SER A 98 11.33 -11.03 -1.10
C SER A 98 12.03 -9.69 -0.91
N VAL A 99 12.67 -9.22 -1.99
CA VAL A 99 13.16 -7.85 -2.14
C VAL A 99 12.66 -7.33 -3.48
N THR A 100 11.86 -6.27 -3.45
CA THR A 100 11.28 -5.62 -4.62
C THR A 100 11.89 -4.24 -4.80
N PHE A 101 12.47 -4.00 -5.97
CA PHE A 101 12.95 -2.69 -6.40
C PHE A 101 12.07 -2.23 -7.56
N ALA A 102 11.34 -1.12 -7.36
CA ALA A 102 10.34 -0.66 -8.33
C ALA A 102 10.57 0.79 -8.79
N PRO A 103 11.70 1.09 -9.46
CA PRO A 103 12.02 2.45 -9.82
C PRO A 103 11.06 3.01 -10.87
N TYR A 104 10.81 4.31 -10.79
CA TYR A 104 9.99 5.03 -11.74
C TYR A 104 10.62 6.36 -12.13
N PHE A 105 10.44 6.77 -13.39
CA PHE A 105 11.00 7.99 -13.95
C PHE A 105 10.01 8.61 -14.95
N ASN A 106 10.05 9.93 -15.11
CA ASN A 106 9.32 10.62 -16.16
C ASN A 106 10.20 11.62 -16.92
N LEU A 107 9.68 12.13 -18.04
CA LEU A 107 10.37 13.12 -18.90
C LEU A 107 10.47 14.52 -18.27
N LYS A 108 9.83 14.75 -17.11
CA LYS A 108 9.85 16.03 -16.38
C LYS A 108 10.86 16.03 -15.23
N GLY A 109 11.83 15.11 -15.25
CA GLY A 109 12.88 15.01 -14.22
C GLY A 109 12.43 14.47 -12.87
N ARG A 110 11.22 13.88 -12.79
CA ARG A 110 10.73 13.23 -11.56
C ARG A 110 11.17 11.78 -11.56
N TYR A 111 11.58 11.29 -10.38
CA TYR A 111 11.91 9.90 -10.22
C TYR A 111 11.71 9.41 -8.80
N GLY A 112 11.65 8.09 -8.65
CA GLY A 112 11.62 7.42 -7.37
C GLY A 112 12.32 6.08 -7.43
N LEU A 113 13.02 5.75 -6.36
CA LEU A 113 13.76 4.50 -6.19
C LEU A 113 13.26 3.76 -4.93
N PRO A 114 12.04 3.20 -4.93
CA PRO A 114 11.53 2.43 -3.81
C PRO A 114 12.12 1.01 -3.78
N ILE A 115 12.55 0.60 -2.60
CA ILE A 115 13.02 -0.75 -2.27
C ILE A 115 12.19 -1.25 -1.10
N HIS A 116 11.46 -2.34 -1.31
CA HIS A 116 10.71 -3.05 -0.29
C HIS A 116 11.35 -4.40 -0.02
N SER A 117 11.44 -4.79 1.24
CA SER A 117 11.91 -6.12 1.62
C SER A 117 11.04 -6.75 2.69
N SER A 118 10.87 -8.06 2.62
CA SER A 118 10.35 -8.89 3.70
C SER A 118 11.18 -10.16 3.75
N ILE A 119 11.99 -10.29 4.80
CA ILE A 119 12.97 -11.36 4.97
C ILE A 119 12.50 -12.25 6.11
N TRP A 120 12.24 -13.51 5.78
CA TRP A 120 11.79 -14.54 6.70
C TRP A 120 12.96 -15.42 7.11
N THR A 121 13.24 -15.48 8.41
CA THR A 121 14.25 -16.38 8.96
C THR A 121 13.74 -17.82 9.01
N PRO A 122 14.61 -18.83 9.21
CA PRO A 122 14.18 -20.23 9.35
C PRO A 122 12.99 -20.40 10.31
N ASP A 123 12.06 -21.28 9.91
CA ASP A 123 10.83 -21.65 10.62
C ASP A 123 9.87 -20.47 10.90
N ASN A 124 10.04 -19.40 10.12
CA ASN A 124 9.34 -18.13 10.28
C ASN A 124 9.52 -17.55 11.69
N ALA A 125 10.67 -17.76 12.33
CA ALA A 125 10.91 -17.25 13.68
C ALA A 125 10.87 -15.71 13.74
N TYR A 126 11.36 -15.05 12.69
CA TYR A 126 11.36 -13.61 12.53
C TYR A 126 10.97 -13.20 11.10
N ASN A 127 10.34 -12.03 10.99
CA ASN A 127 10.13 -11.29 9.76
C ASN A 127 10.82 -9.93 9.88
N VAL A 128 11.79 -9.67 9.00
CA VAL A 128 12.45 -8.37 8.89
C VAL A 128 11.86 -7.63 7.70
N GLN A 129 11.19 -6.50 7.96
CA GLN A 129 10.52 -5.71 6.93
C GLN A 129 11.27 -4.40 6.70
N GLY A 130 11.49 -4.07 5.43
CA GLY A 130 12.17 -2.84 5.01
C GLY A 130 11.37 -2.07 3.97
N ASP A 131 11.37 -0.74 4.10
CA ASP A 131 10.85 0.21 3.13
C ASP A 131 11.81 1.41 3.05
N THR A 132 12.62 1.42 1.99
CA THR A 132 13.58 2.49 1.70
C THR A 132 13.19 3.17 0.40
N ARG A 133 13.10 4.50 0.40
CA ARG A 133 12.72 5.26 -0.80
C ARG A 133 13.58 6.51 -0.96
N PHE A 134 13.99 6.77 -2.19
CA PHE A 134 14.59 8.05 -2.60
C PHE A 134 13.72 8.64 -3.70
N LEU A 135 13.03 9.74 -3.43
CA LEU A 135 12.07 10.33 -4.35
C LEU A 135 12.40 11.79 -4.63
N VAL A 136 12.22 12.20 -5.89
CA VAL A 136 12.07 13.59 -6.31
C VAL A 136 10.62 13.75 -6.74
N TYR A 137 9.80 14.29 -5.83
CA TYR A 137 8.35 14.08 -5.86
C TYR A 137 7.57 15.36 -5.65
N PRO A 138 6.96 15.91 -6.71
CA PRO A 138 5.97 16.94 -6.56
C PRO A 138 4.59 16.33 -6.31
N GLN A 139 3.84 16.97 -5.43
CA GLN A 139 2.58 16.44 -4.94
C GLN A 139 1.59 17.59 -4.76
N TYR A 140 0.36 17.41 -5.25
CA TYR A 140 -0.71 18.35 -4.92
C TYR A 140 -1.16 18.17 -3.46
N THR A 141 -1.64 19.26 -2.87
CA THR A 141 -2.31 19.28 -1.58
C THR A 141 -3.47 20.27 -1.58
N TRP A 142 -4.48 19.98 -0.78
CA TRP A 142 -5.66 20.82 -0.54
C TRP A 142 -5.74 21.27 0.92
N GLY A 143 -4.63 21.18 1.65
CA GLY A 143 -4.61 21.47 3.08
C GLY A 143 -5.14 20.31 3.92
N LEU A 144 -5.80 20.65 5.03
CA LEU A 144 -6.35 19.70 5.99
C LEU A 144 -7.88 19.61 5.87
N GLY A 145 -8.42 18.43 6.16
CA GLY A 145 -9.85 18.13 6.13
C GLY A 145 -10.35 17.73 4.74
N GLY A 146 -11.67 17.88 4.54
CA GLY A 146 -12.37 17.51 3.31
C GLY A 146 -13.15 18.63 2.62
N LYS A 147 -13.05 19.87 3.11
CA LYS A 147 -13.91 20.98 2.66
C LYS A 147 -13.51 21.59 1.31
N ARG A 148 -12.21 21.67 1.00
CA ARG A 148 -11.70 22.44 -0.15
C ARG A 148 -12.15 21.87 -1.50
N ALA A 149 -12.43 22.77 -2.44
CA ALA A 149 -12.77 22.39 -3.81
C ALA A 149 -11.58 21.73 -4.52
N GLU A 150 -11.84 21.12 -5.69
CA GLU A 150 -10.83 20.35 -6.43
C GLU A 150 -9.75 21.24 -7.05
N ASP A 151 -10.13 22.44 -7.48
CA ASP A 151 -9.28 23.47 -8.07
C ASP A 151 -8.48 24.28 -7.03
N GLU A 152 -8.92 24.26 -5.76
CA GLU A 152 -8.21 24.87 -4.62
C GLU A 152 -7.01 24.03 -4.15
N LYS A 153 -6.04 23.81 -5.04
CA LYS A 153 -4.84 23.00 -4.78
C LYS A 153 -3.53 23.76 -4.90
N LEU A 154 -2.56 23.32 -4.12
CA LEU A 154 -1.19 23.79 -4.16
C LEU A 154 -0.27 22.65 -4.58
N LEU A 155 0.64 22.91 -5.52
CA LEU A 155 1.71 21.97 -5.87
C LEU A 155 2.87 22.19 -4.90
N VAL A 156 3.27 21.13 -4.20
CA VAL A 156 4.43 21.13 -3.30
C VAL A 156 5.50 20.24 -3.92
N ASN A 157 6.62 20.82 -4.30
CA ASN A 157 7.79 20.09 -4.78
C ASN A 157 8.71 19.79 -3.59
N PHE A 158 9.21 18.56 -3.48
CA PHE A 158 10.21 18.20 -2.48
C PHE A 158 11.00 16.97 -2.94
N ASN A 159 12.16 16.79 -2.33
CA ASN A 159 12.88 15.54 -2.32
C ASN A 159 12.58 14.79 -1.02
N TYR A 160 12.59 13.46 -1.06
CA TYR A 160 12.17 12.64 0.06
C TYR A 160 13.02 11.39 0.22
N VAL A 161 13.58 11.22 1.41
CA VAL A 161 14.18 9.96 1.86
C VAL A 161 13.27 9.32 2.91
N ARG A 162 12.89 8.06 2.66
CA ARG A 162 12.27 7.18 3.64
C ARG A 162 13.23 6.06 3.99
N PHE A 163 13.36 5.75 5.26
CA PHE A 163 14.03 4.54 5.74
C PHE A 163 13.27 3.95 6.90
N TYR A 164 12.44 2.95 6.63
CA TYR A 164 11.70 2.21 7.63
C TYR A 164 12.23 0.78 7.70
N GLN A 165 12.62 0.33 8.89
CA GLN A 165 13.07 -1.03 9.14
C GLN A 165 12.41 -1.57 10.39
N SER A 166 11.90 -2.78 10.35
CA SER A 166 11.34 -3.44 11.53
C SER A 166 11.71 -4.91 11.58
N VAL A 167 11.82 -5.44 12.80
CA VAL A 167 12.06 -6.85 13.06
C VAL A 167 10.94 -7.33 13.95
N LEU A 168 10.15 -8.28 13.45
CA LEU A 168 9.05 -8.87 14.20
C LEU A 168 9.35 -10.34 14.51
N LYS A 169 9.18 -10.73 15.77
CA LYS A 169 9.33 -12.11 16.25
C LYS A 169 7.98 -12.81 16.26
N ARG A 170 7.96 -14.08 15.83
CA ARG A 170 6.78 -14.93 15.98
C ARG A 170 6.53 -15.22 17.46
N ILE A 171 5.36 -14.83 17.96
CA ILE A 171 4.95 -15.11 19.35
C ILE A 171 4.08 -16.36 19.40
N LYS A 172 3.19 -16.52 18.41
CA LYS A 172 2.35 -17.70 18.18
C LYS A 172 2.14 -17.84 16.67
N PRO A 173 1.58 -18.95 16.15
CA PRO A 173 1.25 -19.06 14.73
C PRO A 173 0.51 -17.82 14.20
N TYR A 174 0.95 -17.32 13.04
CA TYR A 174 0.42 -16.14 12.34
C TYR A 174 0.56 -14.79 13.05
N PHE A 175 1.03 -14.75 14.30
CA PHE A 175 1.11 -13.52 15.09
C PHE A 175 2.56 -13.16 15.43
N TYR A 176 2.93 -11.95 15.04
CA TYR A 176 4.28 -11.42 15.15
C TYR A 176 4.24 -10.08 15.88
N VAL A 177 5.23 -9.86 16.75
CA VAL A 177 5.41 -8.60 17.48
C VAL A 177 6.87 -8.21 17.43
N GLY A 178 7.16 -6.92 17.31
CA GLY A 178 8.52 -6.44 17.46
C GLY A 178 8.67 -4.94 17.32
N PHE A 179 9.90 -4.53 17.07
CA PHE A 179 10.32 -3.13 17.10
C PHE A 179 10.85 -2.71 15.73
N GLY A 180 10.86 -1.41 15.49
CA GLY A 180 11.45 -0.85 14.28
C GLY A 180 11.97 0.55 14.48
N TYR A 181 12.54 1.08 13.40
CA TYR A 181 13.04 2.43 13.28
C TYR A 181 12.51 3.02 11.97
N ASN A 182 11.92 4.20 12.06
CA ASN A 182 11.36 4.92 10.93
C ASN A 182 11.99 6.30 10.83
N LEU A 183 12.52 6.62 9.66
CA LEU A 183 13.03 7.95 9.30
C LEU A 183 12.32 8.46 8.04
N ASP A 184 11.93 9.73 8.10
CA ASP A 184 11.42 10.53 6.99
C ASP A 184 12.22 11.82 6.91
N TYR A 185 12.78 12.12 5.75
CA TYR A 185 13.46 13.38 5.49
C TYR A 185 12.91 14.00 4.22
N TYR A 186 12.14 15.06 4.37
CA TYR A 186 11.69 15.92 3.28
C TYR A 186 12.64 17.11 3.19
N PHE A 187 13.14 17.41 2.00
CA PHE A 187 14.09 18.52 1.81
C PHE A 187 13.87 19.22 0.47
N SER A 188 14.31 20.47 0.40
CA SER A 188 14.05 21.37 -0.73
C SER A 188 12.54 21.55 -1.01
N ILE A 189 11.73 21.58 0.05
CA ILE A 189 10.29 21.82 0.02
C ILE A 189 10.04 23.21 -0.54
N ASN A 190 9.29 23.30 -1.64
CA ASN A 190 8.94 24.57 -2.25
C ASN A 190 7.55 24.51 -2.91
N THR A 191 6.86 25.65 -2.90
CA THR A 191 5.52 25.82 -3.48
C THR A 191 5.51 26.77 -4.67
N LYS A 192 6.70 27.22 -5.10
CA LYS A 192 6.85 28.17 -6.20
C LYS A 192 6.39 27.50 -7.50
N ASN A 193 5.24 27.96 -8.00
CA ASN A 193 4.82 27.75 -9.37
C ASN A 193 4.70 29.14 -10.02
N ASN A 194 4.90 29.25 -11.33
CA ASN A 194 5.18 30.51 -12.07
C ASN A 194 4.21 31.70 -11.88
N THR A 195 3.15 31.58 -11.07
CA THR A 195 2.10 32.60 -10.88
C THR A 195 1.65 32.83 -9.43
N ASN A 196 1.99 31.98 -8.44
CA ASN A 196 1.53 32.12 -7.04
C ASN A 196 2.67 31.90 -6.04
N THR A 197 2.83 32.85 -5.12
CA THR A 197 3.87 32.85 -4.06
C THR A 197 3.37 32.35 -2.71
N THR A 198 2.17 31.77 -2.63
CA THR A 198 1.60 31.29 -1.37
C THR A 198 2.50 30.24 -0.71
N SER A 199 2.90 30.50 0.54
CA SER A 199 3.68 29.54 1.31
C SER A 199 2.83 28.33 1.70
N LEU A 200 3.48 27.18 1.96
CA LEU A 200 2.78 25.99 2.43
C LEU A 200 2.07 26.25 3.77
N LYS A 201 2.69 27.04 4.65
CA LYS A 201 2.11 27.43 5.94
C LYS A 201 0.81 28.22 5.76
N ASP A 202 0.82 29.26 4.92
CA ASP A 202 -0.36 30.11 4.72
C ASP A 202 -1.47 29.34 4.02
N PHE A 203 -1.12 28.52 3.03
CA PHE A 203 -2.08 27.70 2.32
C PHE A 203 -2.73 26.66 3.23
N THR A 204 -2.01 26.05 4.17
CA THR A 204 -2.54 24.95 5.00
C THR A 204 -3.09 25.42 6.34
N GLY A 205 -2.65 26.58 6.82
CA GLY A 205 -2.90 27.05 8.19
C GLY A 205 -2.22 26.16 9.25
N TYR A 206 -1.27 25.32 8.88
CA TYR A 206 -0.62 24.36 9.76
C TYR A 206 0.82 24.76 10.07
N GLN A 207 1.28 24.56 11.30
CA GLN A 207 2.54 25.12 11.78
C GLN A 207 3.76 24.19 11.62
N TYR A 208 3.58 22.87 11.77
CA TYR A 208 4.70 21.93 11.83
C TYR A 208 5.10 21.43 10.43
N GLY A 209 6.38 21.54 10.08
CA GLY A 209 6.91 21.08 8.78
C GLY A 209 6.45 21.90 7.57
N THR A 210 6.02 23.15 7.77
CA THR A 210 5.49 24.03 6.70
C THR A 210 6.22 25.37 6.57
N SER A 211 7.03 25.74 7.57
CA SER A 211 7.66 27.07 7.65
C SER A 211 9.09 27.11 7.10
N GLY A 212 9.71 25.95 6.85
CA GLY A 212 11.07 25.84 6.32
C GLY A 212 11.13 24.91 5.11
N ASP A 213 12.30 24.87 4.48
CA ASP A 213 12.52 24.09 3.25
C ASP A 213 12.77 22.61 3.53
N ASN A 214 12.94 22.22 4.79
CA ASN A 214 13.24 20.86 5.21
C ASN A 214 12.32 20.44 6.38
N SER A 215 12.06 19.14 6.49
CA SER A 215 11.32 18.52 7.59
C SER A 215 11.85 17.11 7.85
N PHE A 216 12.38 16.88 9.04
CA PHE A 216 12.97 15.61 9.45
C PHE A 216 12.21 14.97 10.62
N SER A 217 11.93 13.68 10.51
CA SER A 217 11.25 12.89 11.54
C SER A 217 11.86 11.50 11.63
N SER A 218 12.38 11.15 12.80
CA SER A 218 13.01 9.86 13.10
C SER A 218 12.53 9.32 14.44
N GLY A 219 12.26 8.03 14.49
CA GLY A 219 11.60 7.44 15.65
C GLY A 219 11.63 5.94 15.70
N LEU A 220 11.34 5.41 16.88
CA LEU A 220 11.12 3.98 17.08
C LEU A 220 9.67 3.62 16.83
N THR A 221 9.44 2.37 16.43
CA THR A 221 8.10 1.80 16.23
C THR A 221 7.89 0.53 17.04
N LEU A 222 6.67 0.33 17.51
CA LEU A 222 6.16 -0.94 18.00
C LEU A 222 5.20 -1.50 16.96
N ASN A 223 5.44 -2.74 16.54
CA ASN A 223 4.74 -3.35 15.42
C ASN A 223 4.12 -4.68 15.89
N ALA A 224 2.87 -4.91 15.51
CA ALA A 224 2.23 -6.21 15.64
C ALA A 224 1.52 -6.56 14.34
N VAL A 225 1.68 -7.81 13.88
CA VAL A 225 1.07 -8.31 12.66
C VAL A 225 0.41 -9.64 12.93
N TYR A 226 -0.83 -9.78 12.47
CA TYR A 226 -1.53 -11.05 12.37
C TYR A 226 -1.82 -11.33 10.89
N ASP A 227 -1.16 -12.31 10.29
CA ASP A 227 -1.32 -12.61 8.87
C ASP A 227 -1.56 -14.11 8.65
N THR A 228 -2.78 -14.45 8.22
CA THR A 228 -3.16 -15.82 7.87
C THR A 228 -3.28 -16.00 6.35
N ARG A 229 -2.92 -14.99 5.55
CA ARG A 229 -3.09 -15.05 4.09
C ARG A 229 -2.03 -15.99 3.51
N GLN A 230 -2.46 -16.89 2.62
CA GLN A 230 -1.55 -17.80 1.93
C GLN A 230 -0.61 -17.08 0.96
N ASN A 231 -1.11 -16.06 0.28
CA ASN A 231 -0.35 -15.25 -0.65
C ASN A 231 -0.68 -13.77 -0.41
N SER A 232 0.32 -12.93 -0.16
CA SER A 232 0.11 -11.49 0.03
C SER A 232 -0.08 -10.72 -1.28
N ILE A 233 0.35 -11.27 -2.42
CA ILE A 233 0.25 -10.63 -3.75
C ILE A 233 -1.14 -10.80 -4.35
N ASN A 234 -1.76 -11.97 -4.14
CA ASN A 234 -3.13 -12.27 -4.52
C ASN A 234 -3.83 -13.10 -3.44
N PRO A 235 -4.34 -12.46 -2.38
CA PRO A 235 -4.82 -13.17 -1.20
C PRO A 235 -6.18 -13.85 -1.43
N ILE A 236 -6.24 -15.17 -1.18
CA ILE A 236 -7.47 -15.96 -1.15
C ILE A 236 -7.27 -17.20 -0.25
N PRO A 237 -8.20 -17.48 0.69
CA PRO A 237 -8.86 -16.55 1.60
C PRO A 237 -8.04 -16.35 2.90
N GLY A 238 -8.36 -15.36 3.73
CA GLY A 238 -7.60 -15.09 4.96
C GLY A 238 -7.83 -13.73 5.62
N ILE A 239 -7.07 -13.44 6.68
CA ILE A 239 -7.08 -12.19 7.44
C ILE A 239 -5.68 -11.60 7.49
N TYR A 240 -5.60 -10.28 7.37
CA TYR A 240 -4.42 -9.50 7.71
C TYR A 240 -4.80 -8.42 8.73
N GLY A 241 -4.02 -8.30 9.79
CA GLY A 241 -4.09 -7.21 10.75
C GLY A 241 -2.69 -6.66 10.99
N SER A 242 -2.56 -5.35 11.01
CA SER A 242 -1.31 -4.67 11.37
C SER A 242 -1.60 -3.54 12.32
N PHE A 243 -0.76 -3.42 13.35
CA PHE A 243 -0.73 -2.33 14.29
C PHE A 243 0.68 -1.76 14.32
N ILE A 244 0.80 -0.45 14.13
CA ILE A 244 2.06 0.28 14.20
C ILE A 244 1.85 1.47 15.11
N TYR A 245 2.53 1.49 16.26
CA TYR A 245 2.72 2.69 17.05
C TYR A 245 4.10 3.28 16.71
N ARG A 246 4.15 4.58 16.44
CA ARG A 246 5.38 5.29 16.10
C ARG A 246 5.58 6.46 17.06
N HIS A 247 6.82 6.60 17.55
CA HIS A 247 7.25 7.74 18.36
C HIS A 247 8.50 8.36 17.74
N ASN A 248 8.34 9.51 17.09
CA ASN A 248 9.43 10.36 16.64
C ASN A 248 9.86 11.27 17.77
N ALA A 249 11.18 11.31 18.05
CA ALA A 249 11.73 12.02 19.19
C ALA A 249 12.89 12.93 18.80
N GLY A 250 12.99 14.08 19.47
CA GLY A 250 14.03 15.08 19.22
C GLY A 250 15.45 14.56 19.50
N PHE A 251 15.63 13.68 20.48
CA PHE A 251 16.94 13.06 20.76
C PHE A 251 17.44 12.16 19.61
N MET A 252 16.56 11.77 18.69
CA MET A 252 16.89 11.02 17.47
C MET A 252 17.08 11.93 16.25
N GLY A 253 17.02 13.25 16.45
CA GLY A 253 17.18 14.29 15.43
C GLY A 253 15.87 14.85 14.86
N SER A 254 14.70 14.37 15.30
CA SER A 254 13.41 14.89 14.79
C SER A 254 13.25 16.39 15.08
N ASP A 255 12.73 17.14 14.10
CA ASP A 255 12.43 18.57 14.28
C ASP A 255 11.35 18.80 15.36
N ASN A 256 10.44 17.83 15.51
CA ASN A 256 9.35 17.87 16.48
C ASN A 256 9.10 16.47 17.07
N ASN A 257 8.77 16.42 18.36
CA ASN A 257 8.27 15.20 18.98
C ASN A 257 6.89 14.88 18.41
N SER A 258 6.70 13.67 17.90
CA SER A 258 5.40 13.24 17.40
C SER A 258 5.12 11.76 17.64
N GLN A 259 3.85 11.44 17.87
CA GLN A 259 3.36 10.09 18.08
C GLN A 259 2.20 9.82 17.13
N SER A 260 2.17 8.62 16.54
CA SER A 260 1.08 8.18 15.68
C SER A 260 0.79 6.69 15.82
N VAL A 261 -0.44 6.32 15.46
CA VAL A 261 -0.93 4.95 15.41
C VAL A 261 -1.51 4.70 14.03
N TYR A 262 -1.14 3.57 13.44
CA TYR A 262 -1.69 3.03 12.21
C TYR A 262 -2.23 1.62 12.47
N ILE A 263 -3.51 1.40 12.18
CA ILE A 263 -4.20 0.11 12.34
C ILE A 263 -4.77 -0.26 10.97
N ASP A 264 -4.33 -1.38 10.41
CA ASP A 264 -4.78 -1.92 9.12
C ASP A 264 -5.45 -3.27 9.35
N PHE A 265 -6.60 -3.48 8.73
CA PHE A 265 -7.29 -4.75 8.74
C PHE A 265 -7.79 -5.09 7.34
N ARG A 266 -7.57 -6.35 6.93
CA ARG A 266 -8.03 -6.89 5.66
C ARG A 266 -8.64 -8.26 5.85
N LYS A 267 -9.70 -8.54 5.11
CA LYS A 267 -10.41 -9.81 5.11
C LYS A 267 -10.71 -10.22 3.68
N TYR A 268 -10.45 -11.49 3.35
CA TYR A 268 -10.70 -12.06 2.04
C TYR A 268 -11.60 -13.28 2.22
N ILE A 269 -12.81 -13.20 1.65
CA ILE A 269 -13.86 -14.21 1.79
C ILE A 269 -14.02 -14.88 0.44
N SER A 270 -13.74 -16.18 0.36
CA SER A 270 -14.08 -16.96 -0.84
C SER A 270 -15.58 -17.19 -0.85
N LEU A 271 -16.24 -16.85 -1.97
CA LEU A 271 -17.67 -17.05 -2.16
C LEU A 271 -17.99 -18.40 -2.82
N THR A 272 -16.98 -19.07 -3.39
CA THR A 272 -17.05 -20.44 -3.90
C THR A 272 -15.94 -21.29 -3.30
N ASN A 273 -16.19 -22.59 -3.17
CA ASN A 273 -15.22 -23.56 -2.63
C ASN A 273 -14.39 -24.24 -3.73
N SER A 274 -14.80 -24.11 -4.99
CA SER A 274 -14.12 -24.70 -6.15
C SER A 274 -14.42 -23.87 -7.41
N GLY A 275 -13.63 -24.11 -8.46
CA GLY A 275 -13.79 -23.43 -9.74
C GLY A 275 -13.06 -22.07 -9.82
N PRO A 276 -13.47 -21.21 -10.77
CA PRO A 276 -12.84 -19.91 -10.99
C PRO A 276 -12.90 -19.03 -9.74
N LYS A 277 -11.89 -18.16 -9.55
CA LYS A 277 -11.82 -17.25 -8.41
C LYS A 277 -13.12 -16.48 -8.24
N ASN A 278 -13.61 -16.41 -7.01
CA ASN A 278 -14.80 -15.65 -6.63
C ASN A 278 -14.64 -15.17 -5.17
N VAL A 279 -14.24 -13.91 -4.98
CA VAL A 279 -13.76 -13.41 -3.69
C VAL A 279 -14.36 -12.05 -3.38
N LEU A 280 -14.83 -11.88 -2.15
CA LEU A 280 -15.11 -10.57 -1.56
C LEU A 280 -13.95 -10.17 -0.65
N ALA A 281 -13.24 -9.11 -1.02
CA ALA A 281 -12.11 -8.56 -0.28
C ALA A 281 -12.54 -7.24 0.39
N MET A 282 -12.12 -7.05 1.63
CA MET A 282 -12.35 -5.85 2.41
C MET A 282 -11.04 -5.36 3.00
N TRP A 283 -10.82 -4.04 2.97
CA TRP A 283 -9.69 -3.36 3.58
C TRP A 283 -10.16 -2.14 4.32
N SER A 284 -9.79 -2.03 5.59
CA SER A 284 -10.02 -0.84 6.39
C SER A 284 -8.75 -0.46 7.10
N TYR A 285 -8.50 0.84 7.25
CA TYR A 285 -7.47 1.30 8.18
C TYR A 285 -7.88 2.58 8.90
N TYR A 286 -7.27 2.76 10.07
CA TYR A 286 -7.33 3.98 10.84
C TYR A 286 -5.91 4.45 11.11
N TRP A 287 -5.62 5.69 10.71
CA TRP A 287 -4.33 6.32 10.93
C TRP A 287 -4.55 7.63 11.68
N THR A 288 -3.96 7.77 12.86
CA THR A 288 -4.06 9.00 13.64
C THR A 288 -2.73 9.41 14.23
N THR A 289 -2.53 10.72 14.32
CA THR A 289 -1.58 11.34 15.22
C THR A 289 -2.18 11.41 16.62
N ILE A 290 -1.35 11.20 17.64
CA ILE A 290 -1.74 11.29 19.05
C ILE A 290 -1.31 12.64 19.62
N SER A 291 -0.14 13.13 19.19
CA SER A 291 0.43 14.42 19.55
C SER A 291 0.26 15.47 18.43
N SER A 292 0.36 16.75 18.77
CA SER A 292 0.26 17.87 17.82
C SER A 292 1.51 18.08 16.93
N GLY A 293 2.70 17.64 17.35
CA GLY A 293 3.97 17.96 16.67
C GLY A 293 4.25 17.22 15.34
N THR A 294 3.28 16.53 14.77
CA THR A 294 3.51 15.76 13.52
C THR A 294 3.68 16.73 12.34
N PRO A 295 4.78 16.68 11.57
CA PRO A 295 4.95 17.55 10.41
C PRO A 295 3.88 17.31 9.33
N PHE A 296 3.53 18.37 8.60
CA PHE A 296 2.43 18.35 7.63
C PHE A 296 2.51 17.20 6.61
N LEU A 297 3.70 16.94 6.06
CA LEU A 297 3.92 15.87 5.07
C LEU A 297 3.87 14.45 5.67
N ASN A 298 4.00 14.32 6.99
CA ASN A 298 3.88 13.07 7.73
C ASN A 298 2.46 12.80 8.29
N LEU A 299 1.53 13.76 8.13
CA LEU A 299 0.14 13.58 8.56
C LEU A 299 -0.57 12.47 7.76
N PRO A 300 -1.52 11.76 8.39
CA PRO A 300 -2.41 10.84 7.69
C PRO A 300 -3.01 11.45 6.43
N GLY A 301 -2.82 10.78 5.29
CA GLY A 301 -3.31 11.22 3.99
C GLY A 301 -3.72 10.05 3.12
N ILE A 302 -4.77 10.24 2.33
CA ILE A 302 -5.25 9.21 1.40
C ILE A 302 -4.17 8.87 0.37
N GLY A 303 -3.90 7.59 0.18
CA GLY A 303 -2.81 7.10 -0.68
C GLY A 303 -1.40 7.32 -0.11
N ASN A 304 -1.26 7.72 1.17
CA ASN A 304 0.01 7.76 1.89
C ASN A 304 0.17 6.63 2.91
N ASP A 305 -0.75 5.66 2.93
CA ASP A 305 -0.61 4.42 3.70
C ASP A 305 0.76 3.76 3.40
N PRO A 306 1.27 2.86 4.26
CA PRO A 306 2.61 2.30 4.12
C PRO A 306 2.96 1.81 2.70
N TYR A 307 2.00 1.25 1.96
CA TYR A 307 2.22 0.77 0.59
C TYR A 307 1.69 1.71 -0.51
N GLN A 308 1.15 2.87 -0.16
CA GLN A 308 0.58 3.88 -1.07
C GLN A 308 -0.45 3.29 -2.06
N ARG A 309 -1.35 2.43 -1.56
CA ARG A 309 -2.35 1.74 -2.38
C ARG A 309 -3.78 2.25 -2.20
N SER A 310 -4.05 2.97 -1.12
CA SER A 310 -5.42 3.39 -0.80
C SER A 310 -5.92 4.53 -1.67
N GLY A 311 -7.26 4.67 -1.75
CA GLY A 311 -7.90 5.78 -2.45
C GLY A 311 -7.95 5.61 -3.96
N ARG A 312 -8.19 4.38 -4.46
CA ARG A 312 -8.42 4.19 -5.90
C ARG A 312 -9.58 5.07 -6.37
N GLY A 313 -9.37 5.84 -7.43
CA GLY A 313 -10.33 6.84 -7.89
C GLY A 313 -10.32 8.16 -7.11
N ILE A 314 -9.29 8.41 -6.29
CA ILE A 314 -9.07 9.66 -5.55
C ILE A 314 -7.61 10.11 -5.79
N GLU A 315 -7.36 11.40 -5.99
CA GLU A 315 -5.99 11.88 -6.13
C GLU A 315 -5.22 11.65 -4.82
N GLN A 316 -3.99 11.13 -4.92
CA GLN A 316 -3.15 10.94 -3.74
C GLN A 316 -3.03 12.26 -2.99
N ASN A 317 -3.21 12.23 -1.66
CA ASN A 317 -3.20 13.39 -0.79
C ASN A 317 -4.36 14.38 -0.93
N ARG A 318 -5.43 14.01 -1.65
CA ARG A 318 -6.65 14.83 -1.71
C ARG A 318 -7.22 15.16 -0.34
N TYR A 319 -7.25 14.16 0.54
CA TYR A 319 -7.75 14.28 1.90
C TYR A 319 -6.62 13.96 2.89
N ARG A 320 -6.37 14.90 3.80
CA ARG A 320 -5.30 14.82 4.81
C ARG A 320 -5.81 15.38 6.12
N GLY A 321 -5.41 14.81 7.25
CA GLY A 321 -5.82 15.29 8.57
C GLY A 321 -4.94 14.70 9.66
N GLU A 322 -5.13 15.15 10.90
CA GLU A 322 -4.52 14.52 12.07
C GLU A 322 -5.03 13.08 12.30
N SER A 323 -6.22 12.76 11.80
CA SER A 323 -6.75 11.41 11.71
C SER A 323 -7.36 11.15 10.33
N LEU A 324 -7.25 9.92 9.85
CA LEU A 324 -7.83 9.44 8.60
C LEU A 324 -8.42 8.04 8.84
N LEU A 325 -9.67 7.85 8.42
CA LEU A 325 -10.30 6.55 8.34
C LEU A 325 -10.54 6.20 6.89
N TYR A 326 -10.29 4.95 6.53
CA TYR A 326 -10.45 4.41 5.18
C TYR A 326 -11.16 3.06 5.21
N PHE A 327 -11.98 2.81 4.21
CA PHE A 327 -12.57 1.51 3.92
C PHE A 327 -12.67 1.30 2.41
N GLU A 328 -12.39 0.09 1.97
CA GLU A 328 -12.57 -0.37 0.59
C GLU A 328 -13.14 -1.79 0.58
N ALA A 329 -14.15 -2.00 -0.25
CA ALA A 329 -14.67 -3.32 -0.58
C ALA A 329 -14.44 -3.60 -2.07
N GLU A 330 -14.00 -4.82 -2.38
CA GLU A 330 -13.70 -5.25 -3.74
C GLU A 330 -14.25 -6.65 -3.98
N TYR A 331 -15.04 -6.79 -5.05
CA TYR A 331 -15.46 -8.07 -5.59
C TYR A 331 -14.50 -8.48 -6.70
N ARG A 332 -13.86 -9.65 -6.57
CA ARG A 332 -12.89 -10.20 -7.53
C ARG A 332 -13.43 -11.48 -8.15
N ARG A 333 -13.39 -11.60 -9.48
CA ARG A 333 -13.83 -12.82 -10.16
C ARG A 333 -13.00 -13.15 -11.39
N ASP A 334 -12.71 -14.43 -11.60
CA ASP A 334 -12.18 -14.91 -12.88
C ASP A 334 -13.30 -15.00 -13.93
N ILE A 335 -13.00 -14.55 -15.15
CA ILE A 335 -13.86 -14.64 -16.33
C ILE A 335 -13.62 -15.97 -17.04
N THR A 336 -12.35 -16.36 -17.21
CA THR A 336 -12.00 -17.61 -17.89
C THR A 336 -11.79 -18.73 -16.89
N ALA A 337 -12.19 -19.96 -17.27
CA ALA A 337 -12.03 -21.15 -16.42
C ALA A 337 -10.56 -21.46 -16.06
N ASN A 338 -9.62 -21.00 -16.89
CA ASN A 338 -8.18 -21.16 -16.68
C ASN A 338 -7.52 -20.00 -15.91
N GLY A 339 -8.32 -19.06 -15.37
CA GLY A 339 -7.85 -17.93 -14.56
C GLY A 339 -7.02 -16.87 -15.29
N LEU A 340 -6.90 -16.95 -16.63
CA LEU A 340 -6.11 -15.99 -17.42
C LEU A 340 -6.70 -14.57 -17.38
N PHE A 341 -8.02 -14.45 -17.50
CA PHE A 341 -8.72 -13.16 -17.44
C PHE A 341 -9.67 -13.13 -16.25
N GLY A 342 -9.69 -12.00 -15.55
CA GLY A 342 -10.60 -11.72 -14.45
C GLY A 342 -10.99 -10.25 -14.42
N PHE A 343 -11.88 -9.91 -13.49
CA PHE A 343 -12.26 -8.53 -13.22
C PHE A 343 -12.37 -8.25 -11.73
N VAL A 344 -12.37 -6.96 -11.40
CA VAL A 344 -12.73 -6.46 -10.09
C VAL A 344 -13.78 -5.35 -10.22
N ILE A 345 -14.65 -5.24 -9.22
CA ILE A 345 -15.50 -4.07 -9.00
C ILE A 345 -15.27 -3.64 -7.56
N PHE A 346 -15.03 -2.35 -7.34
CA PHE A 346 -14.68 -1.86 -6.01
C PHE A 346 -15.37 -0.54 -5.69
N THR A 347 -15.50 -0.30 -4.39
CA THR A 347 -15.86 1.01 -3.84
C THR A 347 -15.06 1.27 -2.58
N ASN A 348 -14.64 2.51 -2.38
CA ASN A 348 -14.01 2.94 -1.16
C ASN A 348 -14.62 4.24 -0.65
N PHE A 349 -14.40 4.50 0.62
CA PHE A 349 -14.68 5.79 1.23
C PHE A 349 -13.61 6.12 2.25
N ASN A 350 -13.32 7.41 2.38
CA ASN A 350 -12.44 7.92 3.41
C ASN A 350 -13.04 9.13 4.11
N THR A 351 -12.55 9.43 5.31
CA THR A 351 -12.83 10.67 6.00
C THR A 351 -11.59 11.13 6.74
N ALA A 352 -11.17 12.37 6.48
CA ALA A 352 -10.09 13.03 7.18
C ALA A 352 -10.66 13.94 8.26
N SER A 353 -9.96 14.06 9.39
CA SER A 353 -10.34 14.95 10.48
C SER A 353 -10.21 16.41 10.07
N GLU A 354 -11.20 17.23 10.40
CA GLU A 354 -11.12 18.69 10.21
C GLU A 354 -10.10 19.32 11.17
N PRO A 355 -9.36 20.35 10.73
CA PRO A 355 -8.40 21.05 11.58
C PRO A 355 -9.08 21.63 12.83
N ASN A 356 -8.31 21.76 13.93
CA ASN A 356 -8.71 22.28 15.25
C ASN A 356 -9.75 21.46 16.03
N THR A 357 -10.68 20.77 15.35
CA THR A 357 -11.78 20.04 16.01
C THR A 357 -11.56 18.53 16.05
N ARG A 358 -10.69 18.00 15.19
CA ARG A 358 -10.48 16.56 14.96
C ARG A 358 -11.75 15.79 14.59
N ARG A 359 -12.81 16.49 14.18
CA ARG A 359 -14.10 15.87 13.82
C ARG A 359 -14.05 15.36 12.38
N PHE A 360 -14.64 14.20 12.15
CA PHE A 360 -14.90 13.69 10.80
C PHE A 360 -16.18 14.32 10.26
N ALA A 361 -16.04 15.32 9.38
CA ALA A 361 -17.17 16.08 8.85
C ALA A 361 -17.58 15.64 7.43
N TYR A 362 -16.62 15.19 6.61
CA TYR A 362 -16.84 14.85 5.21
C TYR A 362 -16.51 13.39 4.95
N ILE A 363 -17.40 12.70 4.23
CA ILE A 363 -17.17 11.34 3.72
C ILE A 363 -16.93 11.46 2.23
N ASN A 364 -15.86 10.83 1.76
CA ASN A 364 -15.36 10.97 0.40
C ASN A 364 -15.42 9.61 -0.31
N PRO A 365 -16.53 9.29 -0.99
CA PRO A 365 -16.68 8.02 -1.69
C PRO A 365 -15.99 8.03 -3.06
N ALA A 366 -15.51 6.86 -3.46
CA ALA A 366 -15.05 6.56 -4.80
C ALA A 366 -15.51 5.14 -5.21
N ALA A 367 -15.57 4.91 -6.52
CA ALA A 367 -15.90 3.62 -7.07
C ALA A 367 -15.12 3.36 -8.34
N GLY A 368 -15.10 2.10 -8.77
CA GLY A 368 -14.42 1.74 -9.99
C GLY A 368 -14.52 0.25 -10.30
N GLY A 369 -13.83 -0.11 -11.36
CA GLY A 369 -13.67 -1.49 -11.77
C GLY A 369 -12.35 -1.67 -12.47
N GLY A 370 -11.96 -2.92 -12.67
CA GLY A 370 -10.71 -3.22 -13.32
C GLY A 370 -10.65 -4.59 -13.93
N LEU A 371 -9.68 -4.75 -14.84
CA LEU A 371 -9.38 -6.03 -15.48
C LEU A 371 -8.15 -6.65 -14.84
N ARG A 372 -8.12 -7.98 -14.82
CA ARG A 372 -7.00 -8.78 -14.35
C ARG A 372 -6.53 -9.69 -15.47
N ILE A 373 -5.24 -9.66 -15.74
CA ILE A 373 -4.59 -10.56 -16.70
C ILE A 373 -3.52 -11.34 -15.94
N LYS A 374 -3.61 -12.67 -15.91
CA LYS A 374 -2.65 -13.52 -15.21
C LYS A 374 -1.26 -13.39 -15.84
N PHE A 375 -0.35 -12.75 -15.14
CA PHE A 375 1.03 -12.58 -15.60
C PHE A 375 1.87 -13.81 -15.30
N ASN A 376 1.76 -14.34 -14.08
CA ASN A 376 2.52 -15.51 -13.64
C ASN A 376 1.65 -16.37 -12.74
N LYS A 377 1.34 -17.60 -13.16
CA LYS A 377 0.50 -18.54 -12.41
C LYS A 377 1.19 -19.15 -11.20
N ARG A 378 2.53 -19.19 -11.17
CA ARG A 378 3.31 -19.74 -10.05
C ARG A 378 3.32 -18.83 -8.84
N SER A 379 3.43 -17.52 -9.07
CA SER A 379 3.34 -16.49 -8.03
C SER A 379 1.94 -15.90 -7.87
N ASP A 380 0.96 -16.44 -8.61
CA ASP A 380 -0.43 -15.97 -8.71
C ASP A 380 -0.55 -14.45 -8.93
N THR A 381 0.33 -13.90 -9.77
CA THR A 381 0.47 -12.47 -9.98
C THR A 381 -0.34 -12.03 -11.20
N ASN A 382 -1.18 -11.00 -11.03
CA ASN A 382 -1.99 -10.40 -12.08
C ASN A 382 -1.40 -9.04 -12.49
N ILE A 383 -1.50 -8.69 -13.78
CA ILE A 383 -1.49 -7.28 -14.20
C ILE A 383 -2.89 -6.74 -13.93
N ALA A 384 -2.96 -5.65 -13.16
CA ALA A 384 -4.18 -4.97 -12.78
C ALA A 384 -4.34 -3.69 -13.61
N LEU A 385 -5.50 -3.54 -14.24
CA LEU A 385 -5.90 -2.33 -14.96
C LEU A 385 -7.15 -1.77 -14.27
N ASP A 386 -6.99 -0.83 -13.33
CA ASP A 386 -8.08 -0.29 -12.51
C ASP A 386 -8.46 1.11 -12.97
N TYR A 387 -9.73 1.31 -13.32
CA TYR A 387 -10.30 2.63 -13.54
C TYR A 387 -11.17 3.00 -12.34
N GLY A 388 -10.82 4.10 -11.66
CA GLY A 388 -11.56 4.62 -10.52
C GLY A 388 -12.01 6.06 -10.74
N PHE A 389 -13.13 6.43 -10.14
CA PHE A 389 -13.70 7.77 -10.21
C PHE A 389 -14.31 8.20 -8.87
N SER A 390 -14.31 9.51 -8.65
CA SER A 390 -14.95 10.20 -7.53
C SER A 390 -15.32 11.63 -7.95
N LYS A 391 -15.86 12.43 -7.02
CA LYS A 391 -16.22 13.83 -7.30
C LYS A 391 -14.97 14.63 -7.67
N GLY A 392 -14.86 15.04 -8.94
CA GLY A 392 -13.77 15.88 -9.44
C GLY A 392 -12.51 15.12 -9.88
N TYR A 393 -12.48 13.79 -9.78
CA TYR A 393 -11.31 13.00 -10.14
C TYR A 393 -11.69 11.69 -10.82
N ASN A 394 -10.91 11.29 -11.83
CA ASN A 394 -10.90 9.95 -12.36
C ASN A 394 -9.48 9.58 -12.81
N GLY A 395 -9.17 8.29 -12.82
CA GLY A 395 -7.85 7.84 -13.19
C GLY A 395 -7.80 6.36 -13.54
N LEU A 396 -6.89 6.03 -14.45
CA LEU A 396 -6.49 4.67 -14.75
C LEU A 396 -5.17 4.37 -14.02
N ILE A 397 -5.15 3.28 -13.26
CA ILE A 397 -3.98 2.76 -12.54
C ILE A 397 -3.61 1.42 -13.16
N ILE A 398 -2.36 1.31 -13.58
CA ILE A 398 -1.78 0.02 -13.98
C ILE A 398 -0.90 -0.45 -12.82
N GLY A 399 -1.16 -1.67 -12.35
CA GLY A 399 -0.45 -2.26 -11.22
C GLY A 399 -0.02 -3.70 -11.48
N LEU A 400 0.94 -4.16 -10.68
CA LEU A 400 1.30 -5.56 -10.57
C LEU A 400 0.79 -6.10 -9.22
N GLY A 401 0.12 -7.24 -9.26
CA GLY A 401 -0.63 -7.79 -8.13
C GLY A 401 -2.00 -7.16 -7.94
N GLU A 402 -2.72 -7.61 -6.92
CA GLU A 402 -3.98 -6.99 -6.50
C GLU A 402 -3.73 -5.65 -5.78
N ALA A 403 -4.78 -4.83 -5.62
CA ALA A 403 -4.67 -3.54 -4.94
C ALA A 403 -4.31 -3.70 -3.45
N PHE A 404 -4.84 -4.73 -2.80
CA PHE A 404 -4.60 -5.03 -1.39
C PHE A 404 -4.75 -6.50 -1.04
#